data_AF-A0A1S1HGN5-F1
#
_entry.id   AF-A0A1S1HGN5-F1
#
_cell.length_a   1.000
_cell.length_b   1.000
_cell.length_c   1.000
_cell.angle_alpha   90.00
_cell.angle_beta   90.00
_cell.angle_gamma   90.00
#
_symmetry.space_group_name_H-M   'P 1'
#
loop_
_entity.id
_entity.type
_entity.pdbx_description
1 polymer ?
#
loop_
_entity_poly.entity_id
_entity_poly.type
_entity_poly.pdbx_seq_one_letter_code
_entity_poly.pdbx_strand_id
1 'polypeptide(L)'
;MAFPSISAVQDGYKVFAVVDASGTYSKMAQEITLARVVQAGVVPMDTAAVASEIQKTWHRDDARKWAEVYTKIFPPYQLLIESYAKAQQVATEHETLDSQRA
;
A
#
# COMPACT_ATOMS: atom_id res chain seq x y z
N MET A 1 -6.23 4.15 -18.20
CA MET A 1 -5.17 3.12 -18.09
C MET A 1 -5.22 2.04 -19.20
N ALA A 2 -6.37 1.48 -19.59
CA ALA A 2 -6.41 0.28 -20.43
C ALA A 2 -5.74 0.36 -21.81
N PHE A 3 -5.97 1.40 -22.60
CA PHE A 3 -5.39 1.51 -23.95
C PHE A 3 -3.86 1.50 -23.94
N PRO A 4 -3.15 2.41 -23.22
CA PRO A 4 -1.69 2.37 -23.18
C PRO A 4 -1.15 1.10 -22.52
N SER A 5 -1.86 0.51 -21.54
CA SER A 5 -1.44 -0.75 -20.94
C SER A 5 -1.44 -1.91 -21.93
N ILE A 6 -2.49 -2.05 -22.74
CA ILE A 6 -2.58 -3.12 -23.75
C ILE A 6 -1.53 -2.91 -24.85
N SER A 7 -1.37 -1.68 -25.34
CA SER A 7 -0.35 -1.37 -26.34
C SER A 7 1.07 -1.67 -25.82
N ALA A 8 1.39 -1.29 -24.58
CA ALA A 8 2.69 -1.58 -24.01
C ALA A 8 2.95 -3.09 -23.85
N VAL A 9 1.94 -3.91 -23.54
CA VAL A 9 2.11 -5.37 -23.56
C VAL A 9 2.39 -5.88 -24.98
N GLN A 10 1.72 -5.34 -25.99
CA GLN A 10 1.98 -5.67 -27.41
C GLN A 10 3.41 -5.30 -27.84
N ASP A 11 3.95 -4.20 -27.30
CA ASP A 11 5.33 -3.78 -27.51
C ASP A 11 6.35 -4.59 -26.68
N GLY A 12 5.91 -5.61 -25.93
CA GLY A 12 6.77 -6.54 -25.18
C GLY A 12 7.10 -6.11 -23.75
N TYR A 13 6.48 -5.05 -23.23
CA TYR A 13 6.69 -4.62 -21.84
C TYR A 13 5.91 -5.49 -20.85
N LYS A 14 6.48 -5.68 -19.66
CA LYS A 14 5.73 -6.20 -18.51
C LYS A 14 4.97 -5.05 -17.87
N VAL A 15 3.65 -5.06 -18.01
CA VAL A 15 2.79 -3.96 -17.53
C VAL A 15 2.08 -4.36 -16.25
N PHE A 16 2.16 -3.47 -15.27
CA PHE A 16 1.45 -3.57 -14.01
C PHE A 16 0.45 -2.41 -13.89
N ALA A 17 -0.82 -2.72 -13.65
CA ALA A 17 -1.88 -1.72 -13.58
C ALA A 17 -2.33 -1.50 -12.13
N VAL A 18 -2.14 -0.27 -11.63
CA VAL A 18 -2.51 0.14 -10.27
C VAL A 18 -3.98 0.55 -10.25
N VAL A 19 -4.85 -0.35 -9.79
CA VAL A 19 -6.31 -0.23 -9.95
C VAL A 19 -6.93 0.77 -8.97
N ASP A 20 -6.45 0.81 -7.73
CA ASP A 20 -6.89 1.74 -6.68
C ASP A 20 -6.46 3.20 -6.94
N ALA A 21 -5.47 3.40 -7.80
CA ALA A 21 -5.05 4.71 -8.32
C ALA A 21 -5.66 5.07 -9.69
N SER A 22 -6.59 4.25 -10.22
CA SER A 22 -7.19 4.41 -11.55
C SER A 22 -8.72 4.49 -11.50
N GLY A 23 -9.29 5.65 -11.83
CA GLY A 23 -10.74 5.87 -11.80
C GLY A 23 -11.49 5.55 -13.10
N THR A 24 -12.80 5.30 -12.98
CA THR A 24 -13.78 5.21 -14.09
C THR A 24 -15.17 5.58 -13.58
N TYR A 25 -16.17 5.66 -14.48
CA TYR A 25 -17.50 6.21 -14.19
C TYR A 25 -18.48 5.22 -13.54
N SER A 26 -18.19 3.92 -13.49
CA SER A 26 -19.02 2.93 -12.79
C SER A 26 -18.25 1.67 -12.42
N LYS A 27 -18.77 0.93 -11.43
CA LYS A 27 -18.20 -0.37 -11.04
C LYS A 27 -18.19 -1.38 -12.20
N MET A 28 -19.28 -1.44 -12.96
CA MET A 28 -19.38 -2.28 -14.15
C MET A 28 -18.30 -1.92 -15.18
N ALA A 29 -18.07 -0.62 -15.45
CA ALA A 29 -17.02 -0.19 -16.37
C ALA A 29 -15.62 -0.57 -15.86
N GLN A 30 -15.39 -0.50 -14.54
CA GLN A 30 -14.14 -0.93 -13.91
C GLN A 30 -13.91 -2.43 -14.11
N GLU A 31 -14.92 -3.25 -13.84
CA GLU A 31 -14.85 -4.72 -13.95
C GLU A 31 -14.62 -5.18 -15.39
N ILE A 32 -15.33 -4.59 -16.35
CA ILE A 32 -15.12 -4.85 -17.79
C ILE A 32 -13.68 -4.47 -18.18
N THR A 33 -13.21 -3.31 -17.72
CA THR A 33 -11.85 -2.83 -18.03
C THR A 33 -10.80 -3.77 -17.43
N LEU A 34 -10.98 -4.19 -16.18
CA LEU A 34 -10.09 -5.13 -15.50
C LEU A 34 -10.01 -6.46 -16.25
N ALA A 35 -11.16 -7.02 -16.64
CA ALA A 35 -11.19 -8.25 -17.43
C ALA A 35 -10.41 -8.12 -18.75
N ARG A 36 -10.58 -7.00 -19.47
CA ARG A 36 -9.87 -6.74 -20.73
C ARG A 36 -8.35 -6.68 -20.56
N VAL A 37 -7.86 -5.95 -19.54
CA VAL A 37 -6.41 -5.79 -19.35
C VAL A 37 -5.75 -7.08 -18.86
N VAL A 38 -6.44 -7.85 -18.01
CA VAL A 38 -5.98 -9.18 -17.58
C VAL A 38 -5.85 -10.12 -18.77
N GLN A 39 -6.87 -10.19 -19.63
CA GLN A 39 -6.83 -11.02 -20.85
C GLN A 39 -5.71 -10.60 -21.80
N ALA A 40 -5.34 -9.32 -21.82
CA ALA A 40 -4.23 -8.81 -22.61
C ALA A 40 -2.86 -9.06 -21.98
N GLY A 41 -2.75 -9.68 -20.80
CA GLY A 41 -1.48 -10.00 -20.13
C GLY A 41 -0.97 -8.92 -19.17
N VAL A 42 -1.77 -7.90 -18.87
CA VAL A 42 -1.43 -6.91 -17.83
C VAL A 42 -1.63 -7.54 -16.44
N VAL A 43 -0.72 -7.27 -15.51
CA VAL A 43 -0.83 -7.70 -14.10
C VAL A 43 -1.56 -6.63 -13.29
N PRO A 44 -2.79 -6.86 -12.81
CA PRO A 44 -3.47 -5.90 -11.93
C PRO A 44 -2.86 -5.96 -10.53
N MET A 45 -2.68 -4.80 -9.92
CA MET A 45 -2.22 -4.66 -8.54
C MET A 45 -2.78 -3.38 -7.91
N ASP A 46 -2.49 -3.16 -6.62
CA ASP A 46 -2.83 -1.94 -5.90
C ASP A 46 -1.55 -1.18 -5.47
N THR A 47 -1.73 0.03 -4.93
CA THR A 47 -0.62 0.91 -4.53
C THR A 47 0.25 0.27 -3.45
N ALA A 48 -0.35 -0.52 -2.56
CA ALA A 48 0.38 -1.19 -1.49
C ALA A 48 1.22 -2.35 -1.98
N ALA A 49 0.72 -3.12 -2.94
CA ALA A 49 1.47 -4.15 -3.64
C ALA A 49 2.66 -3.54 -4.38
N VAL A 50 2.50 -2.37 -5.02
CA VAL A 50 3.63 -1.67 -5.66
C VAL A 50 4.71 -1.33 -4.64
N ALA A 51 4.33 -0.70 -3.53
CA ALA A 51 5.27 -0.37 -2.45
C ALA A 51 5.96 -1.63 -1.91
N SER A 52 5.20 -2.70 -1.69
CA SER A 52 5.70 -3.97 -1.15
C SER A 52 6.67 -4.67 -2.08
N GLU A 53 6.38 -4.72 -3.40
CA GLU A 53 7.25 -5.33 -4.40
C GLU A 53 8.55 -4.55 -4.59
N ILE A 54 8.52 -3.22 -4.49
CA ILE A 54 9.74 -2.39 -4.52
C ILE A 54 10.57 -2.59 -3.24
N GLN A 55 9.90 -2.59 -2.08
CA GLN A 55 10.56 -2.75 -0.77
C GLN A 55 11.22 -4.13 -0.62
N LYS A 56 10.52 -5.20 -1.03
CA LYS A 56 10.88 -6.63 -0.94
C LYS A 56 10.99 -7.20 0.47
N THR A 57 11.57 -6.48 1.42
CA THR A 57 11.81 -6.96 2.80
C THR A 57 11.86 -5.81 3.80
N TRP A 58 11.44 -6.09 5.04
CA TRP A 58 11.56 -5.18 6.17
C TRP A 58 12.96 -5.22 6.82
N HIS A 59 13.76 -6.25 6.55
CA HIS A 59 15.11 -6.38 7.11
C HIS A 59 16.11 -5.50 6.33
N ARG A 60 16.02 -4.18 6.57
CA ARG A 60 16.79 -3.13 5.89
C ARG A 60 17.02 -1.96 6.82
N ASP A 61 18.12 -1.22 6.62
CA ASP A 61 18.46 -0.04 7.43
C ASP A 61 17.45 1.11 7.25
N ASP A 62 16.77 1.16 6.10
CA ASP A 62 15.77 2.17 5.76
C ASP A 62 14.33 1.79 6.13
N ALA A 63 14.12 0.71 6.91
CA ALA A 63 12.80 0.19 7.26
C ALA A 63 11.85 1.25 7.86
N ARG A 64 12.36 2.18 8.67
CA ARG A 64 11.54 3.28 9.21
C ARG A 64 11.00 4.23 8.14
N LYS A 65 11.80 4.55 7.12
CA LYS A 65 11.36 5.38 6.00
C LYS A 65 10.27 4.67 5.19
N TRP A 66 10.38 3.35 5.05
CA TRP A 66 9.32 2.55 4.44
C TRP A 66 8.03 2.57 5.27
N ALA A 67 8.13 2.43 6.61
CA ALA A 67 6.96 2.58 7.49
C ALA A 67 6.26 3.94 7.29
N GLU A 68 7.02 5.04 7.15
CA GLU A 68 6.47 6.36 6.82
C GLU A 68 5.70 6.36 5.49
N VAL A 69 6.22 5.70 4.45
CA VAL A 69 5.50 5.55 3.16
C VAL A 69 4.19 4.79 3.35
N TYR A 70 4.19 3.68 4.11
CA TYR A 70 2.97 2.92 4.36
C TYR A 70 1.91 3.71 5.13
N THR A 71 2.28 4.68 5.97
CA THR A 71 1.28 5.57 6.61
C THR A 71 0.53 6.44 5.60
N LYS A 72 1.12 6.74 4.44
CA LYS A 72 0.48 7.51 3.36
C LYS A 72 -0.48 6.66 2.53
N ILE A 73 -0.20 5.37 2.42
CA ILE A 73 -1.05 4.40 1.69
C ILE A 73 -2.19 3.91 2.60
N PHE A 74 -1.88 3.66 3.87
CA PHE A 74 -2.77 3.14 4.89
C PHE A 74 -2.79 4.07 6.11
N PRO A 75 -3.71 5.05 6.18
CA PRO A 75 -3.81 5.93 7.34
C PRO A 75 -3.93 5.20 8.69
N PRO A 76 -4.66 4.07 8.82
CA PRO A 76 -4.70 3.32 10.08
C PRO A 76 -3.35 2.74 10.54
N TYR A 77 -2.38 2.59 9.63
CA TYR A 77 -1.03 2.12 9.97
C TYR A 77 -0.28 3.14 10.82
N GLN A 78 -0.56 4.43 10.65
CA GLN A 78 -0.02 5.48 11.52
C GLN A 78 -0.50 5.29 12.95
N LEU A 79 -1.81 5.04 13.13
CA LEU A 79 -2.40 4.80 14.45
C LEU A 79 -1.78 3.57 15.15
N LEU A 80 -1.51 2.51 14.38
CA LEU A 80 -0.82 1.33 14.88
C LEU A 80 0.59 1.65 15.40
N ILE A 81 1.36 2.41 14.61
CA ILE A 81 2.73 2.80 14.98
C ILE A 81 2.74 3.67 16.24
N GLU A 82 1.86 4.68 16.30
CA GLU A 82 1.75 5.59 17.44
C GLU A 82 1.33 4.85 18.72
N SER A 83 0.34 3.97 18.61
CA SER A 83 -0.13 3.13 19.73
C SER A 83 0.99 2.21 20.25
N TYR A 84 1.70 1.54 19.35
CA TYR A 84 2.82 0.68 19.72
C TYR A 84 3.96 1.47 20.39
N ALA A 85 4.35 2.60 19.82
CA ALA A 85 5.41 3.44 20.36
C ALA A 85 5.07 3.93 21.78
N LYS A 86 3.83 4.38 22.01
CA LYS A 86 3.38 4.77 23.35
C LYS A 86 3.35 3.60 24.32
N ALA A 87 2.90 2.43 23.89
CA ALA A 87 2.90 1.23 24.74
C ALA A 87 4.33 0.81 25.15
N GLN A 88 5.30 0.87 24.24
CA GLN A 88 6.71 0.59 24.54
C GLN A 88 7.32 1.63 25.50
N GLN A 89 6.98 2.90 25.32
CA GLN A 89 7.41 3.97 26.21
C GLN A 89 6.92 3.72 27.64
N VAL A 90 5.61 3.47 27.82
CA VAL A 90 5.01 3.16 29.13
C VAL A 90 5.71 1.97 29.80
N ALA A 91 5.95 0.91 29.05
CA ALA A 91 6.59 -0.30 29.55
C ALA A 91 8.04 -0.07 30.00
N THR A 92 8.77 0.83 29.34
CA THR A 92 10.19 1.11 29.61
C THR A 92 10.37 2.16 30.70
N GLU A 93 9.52 3.19 30.72
CA GLU A 93 9.62 4.33 31.64
C GLU A 93 8.86 4.12 32.96
N HIS A 94 8.17 2.98 33.12
CA HIS A 94 7.33 2.67 34.29
C HIS A 94 6.35 3.80 34.63
N GLU A 95 5.70 4.35 33.60
CA GLU A 95 4.77 5.46 33.74
C GLU A 95 3.70 5.14 34.79
N THR A 96 3.54 6.03 35.78
CA THR A 96 2.53 5.86 36.84
C THR A 96 1.14 5.70 36.22
N LEU A 97 0.45 4.61 36.57
CA LEU A 97 -0.88 4.30 36.06
C LEU A 97 -1.82 5.48 36.32
N ASP A 98 -2.73 5.75 35.37
CA ASP A 98 -3.70 6.84 35.54
C ASP A 98 -4.59 6.65 36.78
N SER A 99 -4.81 5.40 37.22
CA SER A 99 -5.50 5.09 38.49
C SER A 99 -4.72 5.51 39.75
N GLN A 100 -3.43 5.81 39.63
CA GLN A 100 -2.54 6.24 40.69
C GLN A 100 -2.13 7.71 40.56
N ARG A 101 -2.57 8.41 39.50
CA ARG A 101 -2.39 9.85 39.33
C ARG A 101 -3.52 10.56 40.09
N ALA A 102 -3.15 11.25 41.17
CA ALA A 102 -4.07 12.00 42.04
C ALA A 102 -4.69 13.22 41.36
#